data_AF-A0A844U1P9-F1
#
_entry.id   AF-A0A844U1P9-F1
#
_cell.length_a   1.000
_cell.length_b   1.000
_cell.length_c   1.000
_cell.angle_alpha   90.00
_cell.angle_beta   90.00
_cell.angle_gamma   90.00
#
_symmetry.space_group_name_H-M   'P 1'
#
loop_
_entity.id
_entity.type
_entity.pdbx_description
1 polymer ?
#
loop_
_entity_poly.entity_id
_entity_poly.type
_entity_poly.pdbx_seq_one_letter_code
_entity_poly.pdbx_strand_id
1 'polypeptide(L)'
;MASERTPEFLTREHDPADPSPWLALYLDRSTPLPDAVKAAWLADSSCASRQYLLPFLRPLARAFIILIQVIKTFLPRKWSHSKFLHRFLAWGLEHFVSPEANWLILRHFHLGAQVLAFIGRNAPVRVETTPLTPQCIADLKDEMFVKHDLNLFNFVIRLNGALREAGVDMQAPERVDFSMIRDPGLRLEDMPQRKRNFLDLQSAIELFTPLYQLLLTDNDFWRAANSLQLDETIGIYAAQILGAPQHLILVNNKHPLVPMSTLRAGYRLVLHGLSTEMLHSLLMQLKAESQAQAAADAAII
;
A
#
# COMPACT_ATOMS: atom_id res chain seq x y z
N MET A 1 -13.86 -13.13 23.82
CA MET A 1 -12.64 -13.95 23.64
C MET A 1 -12.36 -14.01 22.16
N ALA A 2 -11.53 -13.10 21.66
CA ALA A 2 -11.07 -13.15 20.28
C ALA A 2 -10.15 -14.37 20.17
N SER A 3 -10.54 -15.35 19.36
CA SER A 3 -9.63 -16.44 18.99
C SER A 3 -8.49 -15.78 18.24
N GLU A 4 -7.27 -15.83 18.78
CA GLU A 4 -6.06 -15.71 17.98
C GLU A 4 -6.20 -16.73 16.85
N ARG A 5 -6.51 -16.26 15.64
CA ARG A 5 -6.56 -17.13 14.46
C ARG A 5 -5.12 -17.34 14.03
N THR A 6 -4.44 -18.26 14.69
CA THR A 6 -3.16 -18.75 14.20
C THR A 6 -3.40 -19.33 12.81
N PRO A 7 -2.76 -18.81 11.75
CA PRO A 7 -2.94 -19.33 10.40
C PRO A 7 -2.59 -20.81 10.33
N GLU A 8 -3.33 -21.58 9.52
CA GLU A 8 -3.16 -23.04 9.40
C GLU A 8 -1.71 -23.44 9.10
N PHE A 9 -1.02 -22.66 8.25
CA PHE A 9 0.38 -22.90 7.89
C PHE A 9 1.37 -22.77 9.04
N LEU A 10 1.00 -22.19 10.18
CA LEU A 10 1.81 -22.16 11.40
C LEU A 10 1.52 -23.33 12.35
N THR A 11 0.39 -24.00 12.17
CA THR A 11 -0.03 -25.14 13.00
C THR A 11 0.33 -26.50 12.40
N ARG A 12 0.53 -26.56 11.08
CA ARG A 12 0.90 -27.79 10.37
C ARG A 12 2.40 -28.06 10.54
N GLU A 13 2.76 -29.29 10.90
CA GLU A 13 4.16 -29.74 10.95
C GLU A 13 4.78 -29.71 9.54
N HIS A 14 6.09 -29.43 9.46
CA HIS A 14 6.80 -29.42 8.19
C HIS A 14 6.87 -30.84 7.60
N ASP A 15 6.24 -31.01 6.44
CA ASP A 15 6.32 -32.23 5.64
C ASP A 15 7.33 -32.02 4.49
N PRO A 16 8.48 -32.73 4.48
CA PRO A 16 9.45 -32.62 3.38
C PRO A 16 8.92 -33.09 2.02
N ALA A 17 7.88 -33.94 1.99
CA ALA A 17 7.26 -34.43 0.75
C ALA A 17 6.14 -33.50 0.24
N ASP A 18 5.57 -32.65 1.10
CA ASP A 18 4.55 -31.65 0.78
C ASP A 18 4.82 -30.32 1.54
N PRO A 19 5.89 -29.59 1.19
CA PRO A 19 6.27 -28.40 1.93
C PRO A 19 5.24 -27.27 1.75
N SER A 20 4.78 -26.70 2.86
CA SER A 20 3.90 -25.54 2.83
C SER A 20 4.62 -24.31 2.26
N PRO A 21 4.16 -23.73 1.13
CA PRO A 21 4.78 -22.53 0.57
C PRO A 21 4.62 -21.32 1.51
N TRP A 22 3.54 -21.28 2.28
CA TRP A 22 3.25 -20.19 3.22
C TRP A 22 4.14 -20.24 4.45
N LEU A 23 4.43 -21.44 4.97
CA LEU A 23 5.37 -21.61 6.08
C LEU A 23 6.79 -21.22 5.65
N ALA A 24 7.23 -21.63 4.46
CA ALA A 24 8.52 -21.24 3.91
C ALA A 24 8.65 -19.72 3.79
N LEU A 25 7.62 -19.05 3.22
CA LEU A 25 7.59 -17.60 3.13
C LEU A 25 7.54 -16.93 4.50
N TYR A 26 6.80 -17.46 5.47
CA TYR A 26 6.71 -16.90 6.83
C TYR A 26 8.05 -16.97 7.58
N LEU A 27 8.75 -18.10 7.51
CA LEU A 27 10.04 -18.30 8.19
C LEU A 27 11.19 -17.49 7.56
N ASP A 28 11.09 -17.13 6.28
CA ASP A 28 12.13 -16.35 5.59
C ASP A 28 12.33 -14.94 6.18
N ARG A 29 13.49 -14.64 6.77
CA ARG A 29 13.75 -13.32 7.35
C ARG A 29 14.42 -12.34 6.39
N SER A 30 14.51 -12.67 5.10
CA SER A 30 15.18 -11.82 4.11
C SER A 30 14.41 -10.54 3.77
N THR A 31 13.10 -10.51 4.03
CA THR A 31 12.23 -9.35 3.79
C THR A 31 11.94 -8.61 5.10
N PRO A 32 11.99 -7.25 5.11
CA PRO A 32 11.84 -6.45 6.32
C PRO A 32 10.36 -6.29 6.69
N LEU A 33 9.64 -7.36 7.01
CA LEU A 33 8.25 -7.29 7.47
C LEU A 33 8.16 -7.66 8.95
N PRO A 34 7.41 -6.88 9.77
CA PRO A 34 7.07 -7.26 11.13
C PRO A 34 6.30 -8.57 11.14
N ASP A 35 6.52 -9.39 12.16
CA ASP A 35 5.97 -10.75 12.23
C ASP A 35 4.44 -10.78 12.10
N ALA A 36 3.75 -9.89 12.82
CA ALA A 36 2.28 -9.77 12.76
C ALA A 36 1.78 -9.36 11.36
N VAL A 37 2.49 -8.44 10.68
CA VAL A 37 2.14 -8.02 9.31
C VAL A 37 2.33 -9.17 8.34
N LYS A 38 3.43 -9.91 8.48
CA LYS A 38 3.75 -11.05 7.64
C LYS A 38 2.75 -12.20 7.83
N ALA A 39 2.38 -12.49 9.08
CA ALA A 39 1.35 -13.48 9.40
C ALA A 39 0.01 -13.10 8.76
N ALA A 40 -0.46 -11.86 8.94
CA ALA A 40 -1.71 -11.38 8.35
C ALA A 40 -1.67 -11.40 6.80
N TRP A 41 -0.56 -10.97 6.20
CA TRP A 41 -0.39 -10.95 4.75
C TRP A 41 -0.46 -12.35 4.13
N LEU A 42 0.20 -13.32 4.76
CA LEU A 42 0.22 -14.70 4.29
C LEU A 42 -1.11 -15.40 4.58
N ALA A 43 -1.77 -15.11 5.71
CA ALA A 43 -3.11 -15.62 6.01
C ALA A 43 -4.15 -15.15 4.98
N ASP A 44 -4.11 -13.86 4.61
CA ASP A 44 -4.94 -13.32 3.52
C ASP A 44 -4.60 -13.99 2.18
N SER A 45 -3.31 -14.19 1.91
CA SER A 45 -2.84 -14.79 0.65
C SER A 45 -3.16 -16.28 0.51
N SER A 46 -3.24 -17.02 1.62
CA SER A 46 -3.46 -18.46 1.65
C SER A 46 -4.94 -18.86 1.74
N CYS A 47 -5.88 -17.92 1.67
CA CYS A 47 -7.28 -18.20 1.93
C CYS A 47 -8.05 -18.74 0.71
N ALA A 48 -9.25 -19.29 0.98
CA ALA A 48 -10.09 -19.93 -0.04
C ALA A 48 -10.57 -18.97 -1.15
N SER A 49 -10.82 -17.69 -0.87
CA SER A 49 -11.20 -16.76 -1.94
C SER A 49 -10.07 -16.58 -2.95
N ARG A 50 -8.82 -16.55 -2.48
CA ARG A 50 -7.66 -16.42 -3.35
C ARG A 50 -7.45 -17.67 -4.21
N GLN A 51 -7.66 -18.85 -3.63
CA GLN A 51 -7.48 -20.11 -4.34
C GLN A 51 -8.60 -20.39 -5.34
N TYR A 52 -9.85 -20.20 -4.93
CA TYR A 52 -11.01 -20.70 -5.68
C TYR A 52 -11.84 -19.61 -6.37
N LEU A 53 -11.89 -18.39 -5.84
CA LEU A 53 -12.70 -17.30 -6.40
C LEU A 53 -11.89 -16.42 -7.36
N LEU A 54 -10.66 -16.06 -7.00
CA LEU A 54 -9.78 -15.19 -7.79
C LEU A 54 -9.54 -15.66 -9.24
N PRO A 55 -9.35 -16.96 -9.54
CA PRO A 55 -9.17 -17.42 -10.92
C PRO A 55 -10.32 -17.05 -11.86
N PHE A 56 -11.54 -16.95 -11.33
CA PHE A 56 -12.74 -16.56 -12.08
C PHE A 56 -12.97 -15.04 -12.05
N LEU A 57 -12.71 -14.38 -10.91
CA LEU A 57 -12.82 -12.93 -10.82
C LEU A 57 -11.89 -12.21 -11.79
N ARG A 58 -10.65 -12.69 -11.95
CA ARG A 58 -9.63 -12.11 -12.82
C ARG A 58 -10.08 -11.90 -14.28
N PRO A 59 -10.52 -12.94 -15.03
CA PRO A 59 -11.00 -12.75 -16.40
C PRO A 59 -12.30 -11.94 -16.46
N LEU A 60 -13.21 -12.11 -15.50
CA LEU A 60 -14.46 -11.34 -15.44
C LEU A 60 -14.20 -9.85 -15.24
N ALA A 61 -13.37 -9.48 -14.26
CA ALA A 61 -13.00 -8.09 -13.99
C ALA A 61 -12.37 -7.44 -15.21
N ARG A 62 -11.47 -8.14 -15.91
CA ARG A 62 -10.87 -7.63 -17.16
C ARG A 62 -11.89 -7.46 -18.29
N ALA A 63 -12.80 -8.40 -18.45
CA ALA A 63 -13.89 -8.28 -19.43
C ALA A 63 -14.78 -7.07 -19.10
N PHE A 64 -15.12 -6.86 -17.83
CA PHE A 64 -15.86 -5.68 -17.39
C PHE A 64 -15.08 -4.39 -17.61
N ILE A 65 -13.78 -4.36 -17.35
CA ILE A 65 -12.94 -3.18 -17.61
C ILE A 65 -13.02 -2.79 -19.09
N ILE A 66 -12.87 -3.76 -20.00
CA ILE A 66 -12.95 -3.54 -21.45
C ILE A 66 -14.35 -3.06 -21.83
N LEU A 67 -15.40 -3.73 -21.34
CA LEU A 67 -16.79 -3.34 -21.58
C LEU A 67 -17.05 -1.89 -21.13
N ILE A 68 -16.55 -1.52 -19.95
CA ILE A 68 -16.68 -0.17 -19.40
C ILE A 68 -15.88 0.84 -20.23
N GLN A 69 -14.69 0.50 -20.76
CA GLN A 69 -13.95 1.38 -21.67
C GLN A 69 -14.77 1.68 -22.94
N VAL A 70 -15.38 0.66 -23.53
CA VAL A 70 -16.25 0.80 -24.71
C VAL A 70 -17.45 1.66 -24.37
N ILE A 71 -18.14 1.39 -23.27
CA ILE A 71 -19.29 2.16 -22.81
C ILE A 71 -18.91 3.64 -22.60
N LYS A 72 -17.82 3.90 -21.87
CA LYS A 72 -17.36 5.26 -21.55
C LYS A 72 -16.91 6.07 -22.77
N THR A 73 -16.61 5.41 -23.89
CA THR A 73 -16.35 6.09 -25.17
C THR A 73 -17.58 6.86 -25.65
N PHE A 74 -18.79 6.43 -25.27
CA PHE A 74 -20.05 7.08 -25.60
C PHE A 74 -20.64 7.94 -24.46
N LEU A 75 -20.10 7.88 -23.24
CA LEU A 75 -20.55 8.71 -22.12
C LEU A 75 -19.91 10.10 -22.14
N PRO A 76 -20.56 11.11 -21.52
CA PRO A 76 -19.95 12.41 -21.32
C PRO A 76 -18.68 12.30 -20.47
N ARG A 77 -17.59 12.98 -20.89
CA ARG A 77 -16.28 12.94 -20.20
C ARG A 77 -16.31 13.33 -18.72
N LYS A 78 -17.34 14.06 -18.27
CA LYS A 78 -17.52 14.51 -16.89
C LYS A 78 -18.35 13.54 -16.03
N TRP A 79 -18.74 12.38 -16.56
CA TRP A 79 -19.47 11.37 -15.80
C TRP A 79 -18.62 10.85 -14.64
N SER A 80 -19.04 11.15 -13.41
CA SER A 80 -18.38 10.71 -12.17
C SER A 80 -19.36 10.76 -11.01
N HIS A 81 -19.29 9.73 -10.17
CA HIS A 81 -20.05 9.61 -8.93
C HIS A 81 -19.11 9.16 -7.79
N SER A 82 -17.99 9.86 -7.64
CA SER A 82 -16.93 9.57 -6.65
C SER A 82 -17.47 9.32 -5.23
N LYS A 83 -18.28 10.23 -4.66
CA LYS A 83 -18.85 10.02 -3.31
C LYS A 83 -19.68 8.74 -3.17
N PHE A 84 -20.45 8.37 -4.20
CA PHE A 84 -21.22 7.13 -4.19
C PHE A 84 -20.31 5.91 -4.26
N LEU A 85 -19.31 5.94 -5.14
CA LEU A 85 -18.27 4.92 -5.24
C LEU A 85 -17.62 4.65 -3.90
N HIS A 86 -17.10 5.68 -3.22
CA HIS A 86 -16.40 5.50 -1.96
C HIS A 86 -17.31 4.95 -0.85
N ARG A 87 -18.58 5.37 -0.80
CA ARG A 87 -19.56 4.79 0.13
C ARG A 87 -19.83 3.31 -0.16
N PHE A 88 -19.92 2.94 -1.43
CA PHE A 88 -20.09 1.55 -1.85
C PHE A 88 -18.87 0.71 -1.51
N LEU A 89 -17.66 1.21 -1.76
CA LEU A 89 -16.40 0.54 -1.41
C LEU A 89 -16.30 0.32 0.09
N ALA A 90 -16.52 1.36 0.90
CA ALA A 90 -16.50 1.24 2.36
C ALA A 90 -17.54 0.23 2.86
N TRP A 91 -18.73 0.19 2.25
CA TRP A 91 -19.72 -0.86 2.55
C TRP A 91 -19.20 -2.25 2.17
N GLY A 92 -18.58 -2.40 1.00
CA GLY A 92 -17.98 -3.67 0.56
C GLY A 92 -16.87 -4.16 1.50
N LEU A 93 -15.97 -3.26 1.89
CA LEU A 93 -14.91 -3.50 2.86
C LEU A 93 -15.48 -3.99 4.20
N GLU A 94 -16.47 -3.28 4.74
CA GLU A 94 -17.11 -3.60 6.01
C GLU A 94 -17.80 -4.98 6.02
N HIS A 95 -18.38 -5.40 4.89
CA HIS A 95 -19.27 -6.56 4.85
C HIS A 95 -18.66 -7.83 4.24
N PHE A 96 -17.64 -7.71 3.38
CA PHE A 96 -17.12 -8.83 2.58
C PHE A 96 -15.62 -9.05 2.68
N VAL A 97 -14.84 -8.00 2.90
CA VAL A 97 -13.38 -8.09 2.91
C VAL A 97 -12.87 -8.65 4.24
N SER A 98 -11.86 -9.51 4.18
CA SER A 98 -11.27 -10.17 5.34
C SER A 98 -10.76 -9.14 6.37
N PRO A 99 -10.73 -9.48 7.67
CA PRO A 99 -10.10 -8.63 8.69
C PRO A 99 -8.65 -8.25 8.33
N GLU A 100 -7.87 -9.22 7.85
CA GLU A 100 -6.47 -9.07 7.48
C GLU A 100 -6.32 -8.04 6.34
N ALA A 101 -7.12 -8.17 5.27
CA ALA A 101 -7.08 -7.21 4.17
C ALA A 101 -7.55 -5.82 4.59
N ASN A 102 -8.62 -5.70 5.38
CA ASN A 102 -9.09 -4.40 5.87
C ASN A 102 -8.04 -3.69 6.73
N TRP A 103 -7.37 -4.44 7.61
CA TRP A 103 -6.29 -3.93 8.43
C TRP A 103 -5.11 -3.44 7.58
N LEU A 104 -4.67 -4.24 6.60
CA LEU A 104 -3.61 -3.87 5.67
C LEU A 104 -3.97 -2.62 4.83
N ILE A 105 -5.23 -2.51 4.38
CA ILE A 105 -5.72 -1.34 3.63
C ILE A 105 -5.64 -0.08 4.49
N LEU A 106 -6.13 -0.11 5.73
CA LEU A 106 -6.09 1.06 6.60
C LEU A 106 -4.65 1.46 6.95
N ARG A 107 -3.81 0.48 7.28
CA ARG A 107 -2.38 0.69 7.56
C ARG A 107 -1.69 1.38 6.40
N HIS A 108 -1.91 0.91 5.17
CA HIS A 108 -1.28 1.46 3.98
C HIS A 108 -1.41 2.99 3.87
N PHE A 109 -2.59 3.57 4.17
CA PHE A 109 -2.76 5.03 4.14
C PHE A 109 -1.85 5.76 5.13
N HIS A 110 -1.72 5.23 6.35
CA HIS A 110 -0.83 5.80 7.35
C HIS A 110 0.63 5.67 6.96
N LEU A 111 1.04 4.48 6.53
CA LEU A 111 2.43 4.21 6.19
C LEU A 111 2.87 5.05 4.99
N GLY A 112 2.04 5.13 3.94
CA GLY A 112 2.28 6.00 2.79
C GLY A 112 2.39 7.46 3.20
N ALA A 113 1.48 7.96 4.06
CA ALA A 113 1.55 9.34 4.56
C ALA A 113 2.83 9.62 5.36
N GLN A 114 3.25 8.68 6.21
CA GLN A 114 4.49 8.80 6.99
C GLN A 114 5.73 8.76 6.09
N VAL A 115 5.77 7.91 5.07
CA VAL A 115 6.87 7.85 4.09
C VAL A 115 7.00 9.17 3.32
N LEU A 116 5.88 9.76 2.85
CA LEU A 116 5.92 11.07 2.20
C LEU A 116 6.39 12.17 3.16
N ALA A 117 5.94 12.14 4.42
CA ALA A 117 6.40 13.07 5.44
C ALA A 117 7.89 12.91 5.75
N PHE A 118 8.40 11.67 5.74
CA PHE A 118 9.80 11.36 5.92
C PHE A 118 10.64 11.97 4.79
N ILE A 119 10.23 11.76 3.55
CA ILE A 119 10.91 12.36 2.40
C ILE A 119 10.85 13.88 2.48
N GLY A 120 9.68 14.47 2.76
CA GLY A 120 9.51 15.92 2.81
C GLY A 120 10.30 16.61 3.94
N ARG A 121 10.61 15.92 5.04
CA ARG A 121 11.42 16.45 6.15
C ARG A 121 12.92 16.32 5.96
N ASN A 122 13.34 15.32 5.20
CA ASN A 122 14.76 15.04 4.95
C ASN A 122 15.25 15.58 3.60
N ALA A 123 14.35 16.07 2.75
CA ALA A 123 14.71 16.76 1.52
C ALA A 123 15.41 18.10 1.81
N PRO A 124 16.33 18.56 0.94
CA PRO A 124 17.00 19.86 1.08
C PRO A 124 16.07 21.06 0.86
N VAL A 125 14.82 20.81 0.43
CA VAL A 125 13.79 21.81 0.18
C VAL A 125 12.54 21.48 1.02
N ARG A 126 11.82 22.52 1.43
CA ARG A 126 10.60 22.35 2.22
C ARG A 126 9.43 21.93 1.33
N VAL A 127 8.82 20.78 1.64
CA VAL A 127 7.64 20.28 0.93
C VAL A 127 6.55 19.91 1.92
N GLU A 128 5.35 20.45 1.71
CA GLU A 128 4.20 20.11 2.52
C GLU A 128 3.56 18.78 2.08
N THR A 129 3.02 18.07 3.06
CA THR A 129 2.27 16.83 2.88
C THR A 129 0.86 16.99 3.44
N THR A 130 -0.09 16.24 2.88
CA THR A 130 -1.47 16.18 3.35
C THR A 130 -1.72 14.75 3.86
N PRO A 131 -1.37 14.45 5.13
CA PRO A 131 -1.39 13.08 5.61
C PRO A 131 -2.82 12.52 5.66
N LEU A 132 -2.97 11.25 5.28
CA LEU A 132 -4.22 10.50 5.40
C LEU A 132 -4.06 9.48 6.53
N THR A 133 -4.90 9.57 7.56
CA THR A 133 -4.76 8.77 8.79
C THR A 133 -6.10 8.15 9.23
N PRO A 134 -6.77 7.38 8.35
CA PRO A 134 -8.06 6.78 8.66
C PRO A 134 -7.94 5.83 9.87
N GLN A 135 -8.84 5.94 10.83
CA GLN A 135 -8.87 5.09 12.02
C GLN A 135 -9.80 3.89 11.82
N CYS A 136 -10.80 4.02 10.94
CA CYS A 136 -11.75 2.95 10.64
C CYS A 136 -12.19 2.99 9.17
N ILE A 137 -12.88 1.93 8.72
CA ILE A 137 -13.40 1.82 7.36
C ILE A 137 -14.38 2.96 7.03
N ALA A 138 -15.10 3.50 8.03
CA ALA A 138 -16.03 4.61 7.81
C ALA A 138 -15.32 5.87 7.30
N ASP A 139 -14.06 6.10 7.68
CA ASP A 139 -13.27 7.26 7.26
C ASP A 139 -12.91 7.21 5.76
N LEU A 140 -13.01 6.04 5.13
CA LEU A 140 -12.71 5.84 3.71
C LEU A 140 -13.80 6.38 2.76
N LYS A 141 -15.00 6.67 3.30
CA LYS A 141 -16.19 7.08 2.55
C LYS A 141 -16.04 8.44 1.88
N ASP A 142 -15.20 9.31 2.43
CA ASP A 142 -15.03 10.69 1.97
C ASP A 142 -13.87 10.83 0.98
N GLU A 143 -14.00 10.11 -0.14
CA GLU A 143 -13.10 10.21 -1.30
C GLU A 143 -11.64 9.83 -1.00
N MET A 144 -11.40 8.97 0.00
CA MET A 144 -10.06 8.66 0.51
C MET A 144 -9.09 8.09 -0.53
N PHE A 145 -9.47 7.03 -1.26
CA PHE A 145 -8.70 6.47 -2.37
C PHE A 145 -8.27 7.51 -3.42
N VAL A 146 -9.19 8.38 -3.90
CA VAL A 146 -8.86 9.44 -4.86
C VAL A 146 -7.92 10.49 -4.25
N LYS A 147 -8.16 10.90 -2.99
CA LYS A 147 -7.28 11.83 -2.28
C LYS A 147 -5.88 11.27 -2.12
N HIS A 148 -5.74 9.97 -1.85
CA HIS A 148 -4.47 9.28 -1.75
C HIS A 148 -3.66 9.40 -3.05
N ASP A 149 -4.26 9.04 -4.19
CA ASP A 149 -3.59 9.15 -5.50
C ASP A 149 -3.18 10.60 -5.81
N LEU A 150 -4.08 11.55 -5.55
CA LEU A 150 -3.80 12.98 -5.75
C LEU A 150 -2.65 13.49 -4.88
N ASN A 151 -2.60 13.06 -3.61
CA ASN A 151 -1.55 13.47 -2.69
C ASN A 151 -0.18 13.02 -3.19
N LEU A 152 -0.07 11.81 -3.75
CA LEU A 152 1.19 11.28 -4.27
C LEU A 152 1.70 12.09 -5.47
N PHE A 153 0.85 12.34 -6.47
CA PHE A 153 1.23 13.19 -7.61
C PHE A 153 1.60 14.60 -7.19
N ASN A 154 0.78 15.23 -6.35
CA ASN A 154 1.02 16.59 -5.90
C ASN A 154 2.31 16.69 -5.08
N PHE A 155 2.63 15.69 -4.26
CA PHE A 155 3.88 15.64 -3.53
C PHE A 155 5.08 15.59 -4.48
N VAL A 156 5.08 14.67 -5.45
CA VAL A 156 6.16 14.54 -6.44
C VAL A 156 6.32 15.85 -7.23
N ILE A 157 5.23 16.46 -7.69
CA ILE A 157 5.27 17.73 -8.42
C ILE A 157 5.90 18.83 -7.56
N ARG A 158 5.43 19.02 -6.32
CA ARG A 158 5.93 20.06 -5.42
C ARG A 158 7.41 19.87 -5.08
N LEU A 159 7.80 18.64 -4.72
CA LEU A 159 9.19 18.33 -4.39
C LEU A 159 10.13 18.62 -5.56
N ASN A 160 9.85 18.08 -6.74
CA ASN A 160 10.73 18.26 -7.90
C ASN A 160 10.71 19.70 -8.43
N GLY A 161 9.58 20.40 -8.32
CA GLY A 161 9.49 21.82 -8.62
C GLY A 161 10.42 22.64 -7.73
N ALA A 162 10.34 22.43 -6.41
CA ALA A 162 11.17 23.13 -5.44
C ALA A 162 12.67 22.81 -5.57
N LEU A 163 13.03 21.55 -5.82
CA LEU A 163 14.42 21.15 -6.09
C LEU A 163 14.99 21.88 -7.32
N ARG A 164 14.23 21.91 -8.42
CA ARG A 164 14.63 22.59 -9.65
C ARG A 164 14.75 24.11 -9.47
N GLU A 165 13.81 24.72 -8.76
CA GLU A 165 13.83 26.16 -8.48
C GLU A 165 15.05 26.55 -7.63
N ALA A 166 15.39 25.73 -6.63
CA ALA A 166 16.56 25.94 -5.79
C ALA A 166 17.89 25.53 -6.46
N GLY A 167 17.86 24.82 -7.59
CA GLY A 167 19.06 24.33 -8.28
C GLY A 167 19.83 23.27 -7.48
N VAL A 168 19.13 22.48 -6.67
CA VAL A 168 19.73 21.44 -5.81
C VAL A 168 19.15 20.06 -6.12
N ASP A 169 19.97 19.03 -5.92
CA ASP A 169 19.55 17.63 -6.07
C ASP A 169 19.20 17.01 -4.72
N MET A 170 18.43 15.92 -4.77
CA MET A 170 18.18 15.09 -3.58
C MET A 170 19.49 14.44 -3.12
N GLN A 171 19.80 14.57 -1.84
CA GLN A 171 21.01 14.03 -1.22
C GLN A 171 20.74 13.59 0.22
N ALA A 172 21.60 12.72 0.75
CA ALA A 172 21.52 12.31 2.15
C ALA A 172 21.80 13.50 3.07
N PRO A 173 20.94 13.81 4.06
CA PRO A 173 21.24 14.81 5.07
C PRO A 173 22.30 14.30 6.06
N GLU A 174 22.99 15.22 6.76
CA GLU A 174 23.95 14.86 7.81
C GLU A 174 23.32 14.01 8.92
N ARG A 175 22.06 14.30 9.26
CA ARG A 175 21.27 13.53 10.21
C ARG A 175 19.89 13.30 9.64
N VAL A 176 19.53 12.03 9.49
CA VAL A 176 18.19 11.62 9.05
C VAL A 176 17.18 11.79 10.19
N ASP A 177 16.10 12.51 9.91
CA ASP A 177 14.95 12.69 10.81
C ASP A 177 13.92 11.56 10.59
N PHE A 178 13.78 10.68 11.59
CA PHE A 178 12.79 9.60 11.63
C PHE A 178 11.58 9.90 12.52
N SER A 179 11.38 11.15 12.95
CA SER A 179 10.34 11.54 13.92
C SER A 179 8.91 11.22 13.48
N MET A 180 8.65 11.25 12.18
CA MET A 180 7.36 10.93 11.57
C MET A 180 7.07 9.43 11.44
N ILE A 181 8.10 8.58 11.48
CA ILE A 181 7.99 7.13 11.32
C ILE A 181 7.59 6.50 12.66
N ARG A 182 6.40 5.91 12.72
CA ARG A 182 5.83 5.27 13.91
C ARG A 182 4.82 4.19 13.55
N ASP A 183 4.57 3.29 14.49
CA ASP A 183 3.43 2.38 14.39
C ASP A 183 2.11 3.21 14.31
N PRO A 184 1.22 2.93 13.35
CA PRO A 184 -0.04 3.66 13.22
C PRO A 184 -1.06 3.37 14.33
N GLY A 185 -0.82 2.39 15.20
CA GLY A 185 -1.71 2.03 16.31
C GLY A 185 -2.97 1.29 15.90
N LEU A 186 -3.09 0.89 14.63
CA LEU A 186 -4.23 0.16 14.11
C LEU A 186 -4.16 -1.31 14.52
N ARG A 187 -5.26 -1.83 15.09
CA ARG A 187 -5.31 -3.21 15.58
C ARG A 187 -6.14 -4.09 14.64
N LEU A 188 -5.63 -5.28 14.35
CA LEU A 188 -6.33 -6.26 13.50
C LEU A 188 -7.67 -6.69 14.13
N GLU A 189 -7.71 -6.78 15.45
CA GLU A 189 -8.91 -7.12 16.25
C GLU A 189 -10.05 -6.11 16.10
N ASP A 190 -9.78 -4.87 15.69
CA ASP A 190 -10.81 -3.85 15.46
C ASP A 190 -11.52 -4.01 14.10
N MET A 191 -11.05 -4.91 13.23
CA MET A 191 -11.60 -5.07 11.88
C MET A 191 -12.89 -5.90 11.87
N PRO A 192 -13.83 -5.64 10.95
CA PRO A 192 -15.08 -6.38 10.85
C PRO A 192 -14.85 -7.88 10.64
N GLN A 193 -15.41 -8.68 11.55
CA GLN A 193 -15.22 -10.14 11.56
C GLN A 193 -16.58 -10.87 11.50
N ARG A 194 -17.31 -10.70 10.40
CA ARG A 194 -18.59 -11.39 10.15
C ARG A 194 -18.33 -12.63 9.30
N LYS A 195 -19.30 -13.56 9.25
CA LYS A 195 -19.21 -14.76 8.39
C LYS A 195 -18.99 -14.46 6.90
N ARG A 196 -19.39 -13.26 6.45
CA ARG A 196 -19.25 -12.81 5.06
C ARG A 196 -17.92 -12.11 4.79
N ASN A 197 -17.12 -11.78 5.81
CA ASN A 197 -15.78 -11.21 5.67
C ASN A 197 -14.78 -12.32 5.28
N PHE A 198 -14.88 -12.81 4.04
CA PHE A 198 -14.07 -13.92 3.52
C PHE A 198 -13.19 -13.53 2.33
N LEU A 199 -13.38 -12.34 1.77
CA LEU A 199 -12.73 -11.93 0.53
C LEU A 199 -11.33 -11.38 0.82
N ASP A 200 -10.31 -12.03 0.27
CA ASP A 200 -8.92 -11.56 0.35
C ASP A 200 -8.70 -10.22 -0.36
N LEU A 201 -7.57 -9.59 -0.03
CA LEU A 201 -7.18 -8.30 -0.57
C LEU A 201 -7.19 -8.27 -2.10
N GLN A 202 -6.58 -9.26 -2.75
CA GLN A 202 -6.47 -9.26 -4.22
C GLN A 202 -7.83 -9.50 -4.88
N SER A 203 -8.63 -10.43 -4.37
CA SER A 203 -9.98 -10.67 -4.89
C SER A 203 -10.89 -9.46 -4.71
N ALA A 204 -10.81 -8.77 -3.58
CA ALA A 204 -11.54 -7.54 -3.33
C ALA A 204 -11.14 -6.44 -4.32
N ILE A 205 -9.85 -6.25 -4.53
CA ILE A 205 -9.33 -5.26 -5.48
C ILE A 205 -9.80 -5.58 -6.91
N GLU A 206 -9.68 -6.83 -7.36
CA GLU A 206 -10.11 -7.22 -8.72
C GLU A 206 -11.63 -7.01 -8.90
N LEU A 207 -12.43 -7.26 -7.86
CA LEU A 207 -13.88 -7.02 -7.88
C LEU A 207 -14.22 -5.52 -7.91
N PHE A 208 -13.49 -4.70 -7.15
CA PHE A 208 -13.78 -3.27 -7.03
C PHE A 208 -13.22 -2.43 -8.18
N THR A 209 -12.16 -2.88 -8.86
CA THR A 209 -11.50 -2.12 -9.93
C THR A 209 -12.45 -1.73 -11.08
N PRO A 210 -13.30 -2.62 -11.62
CA PRO A 210 -14.27 -2.24 -12.65
C PRO A 210 -15.28 -1.20 -12.16
N LEU A 211 -15.73 -1.32 -10.91
CA LEU A 211 -16.64 -0.33 -10.31
C LEU A 211 -15.96 1.04 -10.14
N TYR A 212 -14.70 1.02 -9.73
CA TYR A 212 -13.85 2.20 -9.64
C TYR A 212 -13.73 2.89 -11.00
N GLN A 213 -13.46 2.12 -12.05
CA GLN A 213 -13.41 2.63 -13.41
C GLN A 213 -14.74 3.22 -13.88
N LEU A 214 -15.86 2.53 -13.61
CA LEU A 214 -17.18 2.97 -14.06
C LEU A 214 -17.60 4.30 -13.44
N LEU A 215 -17.33 4.47 -12.14
CA LEU A 215 -17.85 5.58 -11.34
C LEU A 215 -16.89 6.76 -11.21
N LEU A 216 -15.65 6.64 -11.67
CA LEU A 216 -14.71 7.76 -11.81
C LEU A 216 -14.67 8.31 -13.22
N THR A 217 -14.11 9.52 -13.40
CA THR A 217 -13.75 9.98 -14.74
C THR A 217 -12.62 9.14 -15.32
N ASP A 218 -12.45 9.13 -16.65
CA ASP A 218 -11.33 8.41 -17.27
C ASP A 218 -9.97 8.96 -16.82
N ASN A 219 -9.87 10.27 -16.63
CA ASN A 219 -8.66 10.90 -16.11
C ASN A 219 -8.36 10.46 -14.68
N ASP A 220 -9.37 10.35 -13.82
CA ASP A 220 -9.17 9.92 -12.43
C ASP A 220 -8.78 8.45 -12.35
N PHE A 221 -9.43 7.59 -13.14
CA PHE A 221 -9.08 6.17 -13.20
C PHE A 221 -7.67 5.95 -13.78
N TRP A 222 -7.33 6.65 -14.87
CA TRP A 222 -6.00 6.59 -15.47
C TRP A 222 -4.94 7.08 -14.49
N ARG A 223 -5.21 8.17 -13.76
CA ARG A 223 -4.31 8.70 -12.74
C ARG A 223 -4.12 7.70 -11.60
N ALA A 224 -5.18 7.11 -11.07
CA ALA A 224 -5.10 6.09 -10.03
C ALA A 224 -4.29 4.85 -10.46
N ALA A 225 -4.46 4.38 -11.70
CA ALA A 225 -3.69 3.23 -12.17
C ALA A 225 -2.19 3.54 -12.39
N ASN A 226 -1.86 4.79 -12.70
CA ASN A 226 -0.48 5.23 -12.92
C ASN A 226 0.18 5.84 -11.69
N SER A 227 -0.56 6.19 -10.62
CA SER A 227 0.04 6.58 -9.33
C SER A 227 0.93 5.47 -8.78
N LEU A 228 0.54 4.20 -9.00
CA LEU A 228 1.31 3.00 -8.64
C LEU A 228 2.71 2.95 -9.26
N GLN A 229 2.96 3.67 -10.37
CA GLN A 229 4.31 3.78 -10.93
C GLN A 229 5.25 4.61 -10.06
N LEU A 230 4.71 5.52 -9.25
CA LEU A 230 5.49 6.41 -8.40
C LEU A 230 6.16 5.70 -7.23
N ASP A 231 5.86 4.41 -6.99
CA ASP A 231 6.55 3.59 -5.99
C ASP A 231 8.06 3.59 -6.19
N GLU A 232 8.51 3.50 -7.45
CA GLU A 232 9.94 3.57 -7.78
C GLU A 232 10.51 4.95 -7.45
N THR A 233 9.78 6.01 -7.82
CA THR A 233 10.18 7.39 -7.52
C THR A 233 10.31 7.64 -6.01
N ILE A 234 9.33 7.19 -5.23
CA ILE A 234 9.35 7.26 -3.76
C ILE A 234 10.50 6.43 -3.17
N GLY A 235 10.70 5.21 -3.68
CA GLY A 235 11.81 4.35 -3.27
C GLY A 235 13.18 4.99 -3.53
N ILE A 236 13.36 5.64 -4.68
CA ILE A 236 14.58 6.38 -5.03
C ILE A 236 14.81 7.54 -4.07
N TYR A 237 13.79 8.32 -3.75
CA TYR A 237 13.93 9.41 -2.77
C TYR A 237 14.37 8.89 -1.40
N ALA A 238 13.74 7.83 -0.91
CA ALA A 238 14.13 7.21 0.36
C ALA A 238 15.56 6.68 0.29
N ALA A 239 15.96 5.99 -0.79
CA ALA A 239 17.31 5.48 -0.96
C ALA A 239 18.38 6.58 -1.00
N GLN A 240 18.09 7.71 -1.66
CA GLN A 240 18.98 8.88 -1.69
C GLN A 240 19.14 9.52 -0.32
N ILE A 241 18.03 9.69 0.42
CA ILE A 241 18.05 10.22 1.79
C ILE A 241 18.85 9.32 2.72
N LEU A 242 18.71 8.00 2.58
CA LEU A 242 19.40 7.02 3.42
C LEU A 242 20.86 6.76 2.99
N GLY A 243 21.28 7.26 1.83
CA GLY A 243 22.58 6.91 1.24
C GLY A 243 22.73 5.40 0.94
N ALA A 244 21.63 4.69 0.71
CA ALA A 244 21.57 3.23 0.69
C ALA A 244 20.84 2.70 -0.57
N PRO A 245 21.48 2.73 -1.76
CA PRO A 245 20.86 2.36 -3.03
C PRO A 245 20.39 0.89 -3.10
N GLN A 246 20.99 0.00 -2.31
CA GLN A 246 20.61 -1.41 -2.24
C GLN A 246 19.15 -1.62 -1.80
N HIS A 247 18.56 -0.66 -1.08
CA HIS A 247 17.17 -0.75 -0.62
C HIS A 247 16.15 -0.52 -1.75
N LEU A 248 16.59 -0.15 -2.96
CA LEU A 248 15.73 -0.11 -4.15
C LEU A 248 15.18 -1.49 -4.53
N ILE A 249 15.74 -2.59 -4.01
CA ILE A 249 15.20 -3.94 -4.18
C ILE A 249 13.75 -4.05 -3.66
N LEU A 250 13.34 -3.19 -2.73
CA LEU A 250 12.00 -3.15 -2.14
C LEU A 250 10.95 -2.53 -3.08
N VAL A 251 11.38 -1.94 -4.21
CA VAL A 251 10.50 -1.36 -5.23
C VAL A 251 9.91 -2.46 -6.11
N ASN A 252 8.58 -2.58 -6.08
CA ASN A 252 7.86 -3.60 -6.83
C ASN A 252 7.34 -3.10 -8.19
N ASN A 253 6.74 -1.90 -8.24
CA ASN A 253 6.27 -1.29 -9.49
C ASN A 253 7.42 -0.53 -10.16
N LYS A 254 7.95 -1.10 -11.25
CA LYS A 254 9.12 -0.58 -11.99
C LYS A 254 8.69 0.13 -13.27
N HIS A 255 9.51 1.08 -13.71
CA HIS A 255 9.43 1.87 -14.94
C HIS A 255 8.41 3.02 -14.91
N PRO A 256 8.61 4.07 -14.09
CA PRO A 256 7.67 5.16 -13.95
C PRO A 256 7.41 5.97 -15.21
N LEU A 257 8.34 5.90 -16.17
CA LEU A 257 8.24 6.55 -17.46
C LEU A 257 7.43 5.77 -18.50
N VAL A 258 6.97 4.56 -18.17
CA VAL A 258 6.15 3.72 -19.04
C VAL A 258 4.73 3.64 -18.50
N PRO A 259 3.76 4.38 -19.09
CA PRO A 259 2.36 4.25 -18.75
C PRO A 259 1.89 2.81 -18.98
N MET A 260 1.24 2.23 -17.98
CA MET A 260 0.83 0.83 -18.02
C MET A 260 -0.66 0.67 -18.29
N SER A 261 -1.01 -0.49 -18.84
CA SER A 261 -2.41 -0.89 -19.00
C SER A 261 -3.11 -1.00 -17.64
N THR A 262 -4.35 -0.54 -17.58
CA THR A 262 -5.23 -0.64 -16.40
C THR A 262 -5.68 -2.09 -16.13
N LEU A 263 -5.53 -3.02 -17.08
CA LEU A 263 -5.97 -4.43 -16.96
C LEU A 263 -5.21 -5.24 -15.90
N ARG A 264 -4.05 -4.73 -15.46
CA ARG A 264 -3.22 -5.34 -14.40
C ARG A 264 -3.16 -4.48 -13.13
N ALA A 265 -4.00 -3.44 -13.03
CA ALA A 265 -3.99 -2.52 -11.90
C ALA A 265 -4.20 -3.24 -10.56
N GLY A 266 -5.05 -4.28 -10.51
CA GLY A 266 -5.34 -4.97 -9.26
C GLY A 266 -4.14 -5.67 -8.63
N TYR A 267 -3.36 -6.41 -9.41
CA TYR A 267 -2.12 -7.03 -8.91
C TYR A 267 -1.06 -5.99 -8.51
N ARG A 268 -0.94 -4.90 -9.29
CA ARG A 268 0.00 -3.82 -8.98
C ARG A 268 -0.35 -3.08 -7.69
N LEU A 269 -1.64 -2.97 -7.36
CA LEU A 269 -2.10 -2.37 -6.12
C LEU A 269 -1.73 -3.22 -4.89
N VAL A 270 -1.75 -4.55 -5.02
CA VAL A 270 -1.23 -5.45 -3.96
C VAL A 270 0.26 -5.21 -3.74
N LEU A 271 1.05 -5.14 -4.82
CA LEU A 271 2.49 -4.89 -4.75
C LEU A 271 2.84 -3.50 -4.18
N HIS A 272 2.00 -2.50 -4.46
CA HIS A 272 2.09 -1.15 -3.91
C HIS A 272 1.89 -1.12 -2.38
N GLY A 273 0.89 -1.86 -1.88
CA GLY A 273 0.71 -2.06 -0.45
C GLY A 273 1.92 -2.74 0.21
N LEU A 274 2.43 -3.80 -0.42
CA LEU A 274 3.57 -4.57 0.07
C LEU A 274 4.87 -3.74 0.13
N SER A 275 5.20 -3.01 -0.93
CA SER A 275 6.41 -2.17 -0.96
C SER A 275 6.35 -1.07 0.10
N THR A 276 5.16 -0.51 0.34
CA THR A 276 4.95 0.50 1.39
C THR A 276 5.22 -0.06 2.79
N GLU A 277 4.70 -1.26 3.10
CA GLU A 277 4.95 -1.94 4.37
C GLU A 277 6.44 -2.26 4.55
N MET A 278 7.10 -2.81 3.52
CA MET A 278 8.52 -3.15 3.58
C MET A 278 9.40 -1.91 3.76
N LEU A 279 9.12 -0.83 3.03
CA LEU A 279 9.87 0.43 3.16
C LEU A 279 9.67 1.05 4.55
N HIS A 280 8.43 1.13 5.03
CA HIS A 280 8.16 1.68 6.36
C HIS A 280 8.84 0.88 7.47
N SER A 281 8.81 -0.45 7.35
CA SER A 281 9.43 -1.34 8.32
C SER A 281 10.95 -1.23 8.34
N LEU A 282 11.58 -1.07 7.17
CA LEU A 282 13.00 -0.73 7.09
C LEU A 282 13.30 0.60 7.79
N LEU A 283 12.48 1.64 7.57
CA LEU A 283 12.65 2.94 8.23
C LEU A 283 12.49 2.84 9.77
N MET A 284 11.57 1.99 10.25
CA MET A 284 11.42 1.70 11.68
C MET A 284 12.66 1.02 12.27
N GLN A 285 13.27 0.07 11.55
CA GLN A 285 14.51 -0.60 11.97
C GLN A 285 15.68 0.40 12.05
N LEU A 286 15.89 1.18 10.99
CA LEU A 286 16.95 2.21 10.95
C LEU A 286 16.76 3.27 12.03
N LYS A 287 15.52 3.64 12.34
CA LYS A 287 15.20 4.51 13.47
C LYS A 287 15.66 3.91 14.80
N ALA A 288 15.36 2.63 15.04
CA ALA A 288 15.73 1.96 16.27
C ALA A 288 17.27 1.85 16.41
N GLU A 289 17.96 1.52 15.32
CA GLU A 289 19.43 1.49 15.27
C GLU A 289 20.03 2.87 15.56
N SER A 290 19.50 3.93 14.94
CA SER A 290 19.96 5.31 15.17
C SER A 290 19.76 5.73 16.64
N GLN A 291 18.64 5.35 17.26
CA GLN A 291 18.37 5.63 18.67
C GLN A 291 19.29 4.84 19.60
N ALA A 292 19.55 3.57 19.30
CA ALA A 292 20.47 2.73 20.06
C ALA A 292 21.91 3.28 20.00
N GLN A 293 22.36 3.71 18.82
CA GLN A 293 23.67 4.33 18.64
C GLN A 293 23.77 5.64 19.44
N ALA A 294 22.77 6.52 19.34
CA ALA A 294 22.77 7.78 20.09
C ALA A 294 22.77 7.56 21.61
N ALA A 295 22.10 6.52 22.10
CA ALA A 295 22.12 6.15 23.52
C ALA A 295 23.48 5.60 23.95
N ALA A 296 24.15 4.81 23.10
CA ALA A 296 25.49 4.29 23.35
C ALA A 296 26.53 5.43 23.39
N ASP A 297 26.48 6.37 22.45
CA ASP A 297 27.38 7.52 22.39
C ASP A 297 27.21 8.42 23.63
N ALA A 298 25.97 8.60 24.09
CA ALA A 298 25.67 9.37 25.30
C ALA A 298 26.13 8.69 26.60
N ALA A 299 26.33 7.37 26.60
CA ALA A 299 26.82 6.63 27.77
C ALA A 299 28.36 6.64 27.91
N ILE A 300 29.07 7.09 26.87
CA ILE A 300 30.54 7.18 26.83
C ILE A 300 31.02 8.58 27.29
N ILE A 301 30.11 9.56 27.35
CA ILE A 301 30.35 10.95 27.80
C ILE A 301 30.00 11.08 29.28
#